data_AF-A0A5J4FYL6-F1
#
_entry.id   AF-A0A5J4FYL6-F1
#
_cell.length_a   1.000
_cell.length_b   1.000
_cell.length_c   1.000
_cell.angle_alpha   90.00
_cell.angle_beta   90.00
_cell.angle_gamma   90.00
#
_symmetry.space_group_name_H-M   'P 1'
#
loop_
_entity.id
_entity.type
_entity.pdbx_description
1 polymer ?
#
loop_
_entity_poly.entity_id
_entity_poly.type
_entity_poly.pdbx_seq_one_letter_code
_entity_poly.pdbx_strand_id
1 'polypeptide(L)' 'MIKILGLVMTLGGAIALILGVLSAFGSMDIGSAQWPSIILGVVFFFAGIGLLKYRKDTDTINAENN' A
#
# COMPACT_ATOMS: atom_id res chain seq x y z
N MET A 1 2.08 16.04 1.36
CA MET A 1 1.18 15.50 0.29
C MET A 1 1.55 14.07 -0.12
N ILE A 2 2.83 13.70 -0.25
CA ILE A 2 3.23 12.31 -0.56
C ILE A 2 2.89 11.32 0.56
N LYS A 3 2.88 11.77 1.83
CA LYS A 3 2.48 10.95 2.98
C LYS A 3 1.03 10.46 2.90
N ILE A 4 0.10 11.29 2.41
CA ILE A 4 -1.30 10.89 2.20
C ILE A 4 -1.39 9.81 1.11
N LEU A 5 -0.63 9.96 0.02
CA LEU A 5 -0.60 8.97 -1.05
C LEU A 5 -0.03 7.63 -0.58
N GLY A 6 1.08 7.66 0.17
CA GLY A 6 1.66 6.48 0.80
C GLY A 6 0.69 5.81 1.79
N LEU A 7 -0.07 6.59 2.56
CA LEU A 7 -1.09 6.08 3.48
C LEU A 7 -2.22 5.37 2.74
N VAL A 8 -2.76 5.99 1.69
CA VAL A 8 -3.84 5.38 0.89
C VAL A 8 -3.35 4.14 0.15
N MET A 9 -2.13 4.13 -0.42
CA MET A 9 -1.54 2.92 -1.03
C MET A 9 -1.36 1.80 0.00
N THR A 10 -0.93 2.13 1.22
CA THR A 10 -0.73 1.14 2.27
C THR A 10 -2.05 0.55 2.74
N LEU A 11 -3.07 1.38 3.02
CA LEU A 11 -4.39 0.88 3.42
C LEU A 11 -5.08 0.11 2.29
N GLY A 12 -5.06 0.64 1.05
CA GLY A 12 -5.65 -0.04 -0.09
C GLY A 12 -4.96 -1.36 -0.41
N GLY A 13 -3.62 -1.40 -0.36
CA GLY A 13 -2.83 -2.61 -0.51
C GLY A 13 -3.09 -3.63 0.59
N ALA A 14 -3.23 -3.19 1.85
CA ALA A 14 -3.55 -4.07 2.98
C ALA A 14 -4.93 -4.73 2.82
N ILE A 15 -5.95 -3.95 2.44
CA ILE A 15 -7.30 -4.47 2.24
C ILE A 15 -7.32 -5.48 1.08
N ALA A 16 -6.69 -5.15 -0.06
CA ALA A 16 -6.58 -6.06 -1.20
C ALA A 16 -5.83 -7.35 -0.84
N LEU A 17 -4.77 -7.25 -0.03
CA LEU A 17 -4.01 -8.39 0.46
C LEU A 17 -4.87 -9.30 1.35
N ILE A 18 -5.59 -8.72 2.31
CA ILE A 18 -6.47 -9.49 3.22
C ILE A 18 -7.53 -10.23 2.41
N LEU A 19 -8.21 -9.54 1.49
CA LEU A 19 -9.23 -10.15 0.63
C LEU A 19 -8.63 -11.28 -0.23
N GLY A 20 -7.48 -11.04 -0.86
CA GLY A 20 -6.77 -12.06 -1.65
C GLY A 20 -6.38 -13.29 -0.82
N VAL A 21 -5.87 -13.08 0.39
CA VAL A 21 -5.45 -14.17 1.29
C VAL A 21 -6.66 -14.96 1.79
N LEU A 22 -7.73 -14.29 2.23
CA LEU A 22 -8.98 -14.97 2.62
C LEU A 22 -9.54 -15.80 1.46
N SER A 23 -9.41 -15.30 0.24
CA SER A 23 -9.84 -16.02 -0.95
C SER A 23 -8.97 -17.24 -1.26
N ALA A 24 -7.64 -17.14 -1.11
CA ALA A 24 -6.74 -18.27 -1.30
C ALA A 24 -6.97 -19.43 -0.32
N PHE A 25 -7.48 -19.15 0.87
CA PHE A 25 -7.88 -20.18 1.84
C PHE A 25 -9.33 -20.66 1.67
N GLY A 26 -10.03 -20.24 0.60
CA GLY A 26 -11.40 -20.65 0.32
C GLY A 26 -12.46 -20.06 1.25
N SER A 27 -12.10 -19.03 2.04
CA SER A 27 -13.06 -18.35 2.94
C SER A 27 -13.89 -17.27 2.22
N MET A 28 -13.49 -16.89 1.00
CA MET A 28 -14.18 -15.87 0.20
C MET A 28 -13.97 -16.15 -1.29
N ASP A 29 -15.04 -16.21 -2.08
CA ASP A 29 -14.91 -16.40 -3.53
C ASP A 29 -14.82 -15.04 -4.25
N ILE A 30 -13.66 -14.76 -4.83
CA ILE A 30 -13.38 -13.55 -5.63
C ILE A 30 -13.03 -13.95 -7.08
N GLY A 31 -13.27 -15.22 -7.45
CA GLY A 31 -13.04 -15.76 -8.78
C GLY A 31 -11.61 -15.57 -9.29
N SER A 32 -11.47 -15.14 -10.54
CA SER A 32 -10.18 -14.94 -11.20
C SER A 32 -9.34 -13.80 -10.59
N ALA A 33 -9.91 -12.98 -9.70
CA ALA A 33 -9.21 -11.88 -9.06
C ALA A 33 -8.38 -12.28 -7.84
N GLN A 34 -8.44 -13.55 -7.39
CA GLN A 34 -7.68 -14.05 -6.23
C GLN A 34 -6.17 -13.75 -6.34
N TRP A 35 -5.51 -14.25 -7.38
CA TRP A 35 -4.06 -14.08 -7.57
C TRP A 35 -3.65 -12.63 -7.83
N PRO A 36 -4.35 -11.87 -8.71
CA PRO A 36 -4.08 -10.44 -8.87
C PRO A 36 -4.19 -9.66 -7.55
N SER A 37 -5.19 -9.94 -6.72
CA SER A 37 -5.41 -9.21 -5.46
C SER A 37 -4.28 -9.43 -4.46
N ILE A 38 -3.74 -10.66 -4.39
CA ILE A 38 -2.58 -10.98 -3.56
C ILE A 38 -1.34 -10.25 -4.07
N ILE A 39 -1.00 -10.42 -5.35
CA ILE A 39 0.23 -9.85 -5.92
C ILE A 39 0.21 -8.32 -5.84
N LEU A 40 -0.91 -7.72 -6.24
CA LEU A 40 -1.08 -6.27 -6.27
C LEU A 40 -1.14 -5.72 -4.84
N GLY A 41 -1.83 -6.42 -3.92
CA GLY A 41 -1.84 -6.11 -2.49
C GLY A 41 -0.44 -6.09 -1.87
N VAL A 42 0.38 -7.13 -2.12
CA VAL A 42 1.77 -7.18 -1.65
C VAL A 42 2.58 -6.00 -2.18
N VAL A 43 2.55 -5.77 -3.49
CA VAL A 43 3.35 -4.70 -4.13
C VAL A 43 2.93 -3.33 -3.60
N PHE A 44 1.62 -3.02 -3.58
CA PHE A 44 1.12 -1.73 -3.10
C PHE A 44 1.36 -1.52 -1.61
N PHE A 45 1.25 -2.57 -0.80
CA PHE A 45 1.50 -2.47 0.64
C PHE A 45 2.96 -2.12 0.94
N PHE A 46 3.91 -2.84 0.34
CA PHE A 46 5.33 -2.56 0.55
C PHE A 46 5.78 -1.25 -0.10
N ALA A 47 5.26 -0.92 -1.28
CA ALA A 47 5.53 0.37 -1.92
C ALA A 47 4.96 1.54 -1.10
N GLY A 48 3.74 1.39 -0.55
CA GLY A 48 3.11 2.37 0.32
C GLY A 48 3.90 2.62 1.61
N ILE A 49 4.36 1.56 2.28
CA ILE A 49 5.25 1.66 3.45
C ILE A 49 6.56 2.34 3.07
N GLY A 50 7.15 1.99 1.93
CA GLY A 50 8.36 2.63 1.41
C GLY A 50 8.19 4.14 1.24
N LEU A 51 7.06 4.58 0.68
CA LEU A 51 6.71 5.99 0.52
C LEU A 51 6.47 6.69 1.87
N LEU A 52 5.81 6.04 2.82
CA LEU A 52 5.60 6.57 4.18
C LEU A 52 6.91 6.76 4.95
N LYS A 53 7.90 5.88 4.71
CA LYS A 53 9.20 5.92 5.37
C LYS A 53 10.18 6.90 4.68
N TYR A 54 9.87 7.35 3.47
CA TYR A 54 10.72 8.27 2.73
C TYR A 54 10.66 9.67 3.35
N ARG A 55 11.78 10.11 3.95
CA ARG A 55 11.87 11.32 4.77
C ARG A 55 12.17 12.61 4.00
N LYS A 56 12.44 12.53 2.70
CA LYS A 56 12.68 13.71 1.84
C LYS A 56 11.33 14.27 1.37
N ASP A 57 10.45 14.51 2.31
CA ASP A 57 9.32 15.41 2.10
C ASP A 57 9.87 16.83 2.12
N THR A 58 9.36 17.66 1.22
CA THR A 58 9.66 19.09 1.02
C THR A 58 9.76 19.93 2.30
N ASP A 59 9.31 19.42 3.44
CA ASP A 59 9.44 20.03 4.77
C ASP A 59 10.89 20.27 5.21
N THR A 60 11.86 19.42 4.83
CA THR A 60 13.28 19.69 5.17
C THR A 60 13.87 20.80 4.30
N ILE A 61 13.40 20.95 3.06
CA ILE A 61 13.86 22.01 2.14
C ILE A 61 13.43 23.40 2.66
N ASN A 62 12.28 23.52 3.30
CA ASN A 62 11.85 24.81 3.90
C ASN A 62 12.54 25.13 5.23
N ALA A 63 13.00 24.11 5.98
CA ALA A 63 13.70 24.31 7.25
C ALA A 63 15.20 24.65 7.07
N GLU A 64 15.79 24.27 5.94
CA GLU A 64 17.20 24.55 5.60
C GLU A 64 17.39 25.92 4.92
N ASN A 65 16.30 26.57 4.49
CA ASN A 65 16.28 27.88 3.83
C ASN A 65 15.78 29.04 4.73
N ASN A 66 15.65 28.82 6.04
CA ASN A 66 15.38 29.85 7.07
C ASN A 66 16.44 29.79 8.17
#